data_AF-A0A1Q6HB54-F1
#
_entry.id   AF-A0A1Q6HB54-F1
#
_cell.length_a   1.000
_cell.length_b   1.000
_cell.length_c   1.000
_cell.angle_alpha   90.00
_cell.angle_beta   90.00
_cell.angle_gamma   90.00
#
_symmetry.space_group_name_H-M   'P 1'
#
loop_
_entity.id
_entity.type
_entity.pdbx_description
1 polymer ?
#
loop_
_entity_poly.entity_id
_entity_poly.type
_entity_poly.pdbx_seq_one_letter_code
_entity_poly.pdbx_strand_id
1 'polypeptide(L)'
;MEWASLIISICALIISIINFIYDRKIKVYKIHKNKEEEHKSKCAKICGSIIKEDRGIRKLQIFNNGLAPARNIHITDIRKTKGIILTGGLVFPYDLLNPGEHVEIQFMLSESTPPDIINIKYTWDDNNKTGNTYNQSLQL
;
A
#
# COMPACT_ATOMS: atom_id res chain seq x y z
N MET A 1 13.74 -50.69 39.72
CA MET A 1 14.38 -49.47 39.15
C MET A 1 14.23 -49.39 37.63
N GLU A 2 14.22 -50.50 36.89
CA GLU A 2 14.15 -50.51 35.41
C GLU A 2 12.87 -49.91 34.81
N TRP A 3 11.71 -50.13 35.44
CA TRP A 3 10.43 -49.58 34.98
C TRP A 3 10.39 -48.04 35.02
N ALA A 4 11.03 -47.42 36.01
CA ALA A 4 11.09 -45.97 36.13
C ALA A 4 11.97 -45.35 35.02
N SER A 5 13.13 -45.97 34.70
CA SER A 5 13.97 -45.52 33.59
C SER A 5 13.28 -45.67 32.23
N LEU A 6 12.45 -46.70 32.07
CA LEU A 6 11.69 -46.94 30.84
C LEU A 6 10.61 -45.86 30.64
N ILE A 7 9.89 -45.51 31.71
CA ILE A 7 8.90 -44.42 31.71
C ILE A 7 9.57 -43.08 31.41
N ILE A 8 10.70 -42.77 32.05
CA ILE A 8 11.44 -41.51 31.81
C ILE A 8 11.90 -41.41 30.35
N SER A 9 12.40 -42.51 29.79
CA SER A 9 12.82 -42.57 28.37
C SER A 9 11.66 -42.31 27.41
N ILE A 10 10.50 -42.95 27.65
CA ILE A 10 9.30 -42.74 26.84
C ILE A 10 8.83 -41.27 26.94
N CYS A 11 8.79 -40.69 28.13
CA CYS A 11 8.44 -39.29 28.32
C CYS A 11 9.43 -38.34 27.60
N ALA A 12 10.73 -38.62 27.68
CA ALA A 12 11.74 -37.83 26.98
C ALA A 12 11.58 -37.89 25.46
N LEU A 13 11.28 -39.07 24.90
CA LEU A 13 11.00 -39.25 23.47
C LEU A 13 9.74 -38.48 23.04
N ILE A 14 8.66 -38.54 23.83
CA ILE A 14 7.42 -37.82 23.54
C ILE A 14 7.67 -36.31 23.55
N ILE A 15 8.37 -35.79 24.57
CA ILE A 15 8.72 -34.36 24.67
C ILE A 15 9.57 -33.94 23.47
N SER A 16 10.54 -34.76 23.06
CA SER A 16 11.39 -34.52 21.89
C SER A 16 10.57 -34.41 20.59
N ILE A 17 9.62 -35.33 20.39
CA ILE A 17 8.74 -35.32 19.21
C ILE A 17 7.86 -34.06 19.20
N ILE A 18 7.28 -33.69 20.34
CA ILE A 18 6.45 -32.48 20.46
C ILE A 18 7.27 -31.23 20.14
N ASN A 19 8.48 -31.12 20.71
CA ASN A 19 9.38 -29.99 20.44
C ASN A 19 9.76 -29.92 18.96
N PHE A 20 10.06 -31.06 18.31
CA PHE A 20 10.37 -31.09 16.89
C PHE A 20 9.22 -30.57 16.01
N ILE A 21 7.98 -30.97 16.31
CA ILE A 21 6.79 -30.50 15.58
C ILE A 21 6.58 -28.99 15.82
N TYR A 22 6.73 -28.53 17.05
CA TYR A 22 6.56 -27.13 17.42
C TYR A 22 7.61 -26.23 16.76
N ASP A 23 8.88 -26.63 16.82
CA ASP A 23 9.99 -25.94 16.15
C ASP A 23 9.78 -25.84 14.64
N ARG A 24 9.30 -26.93 14.02
CA ARG A 24 8.99 -26.94 12.59
C ARG A 24 7.88 -25.93 12.26
N LYS A 25 6.81 -25.87 13.07
CA LYS A 25 5.73 -24.88 12.89
C LYS A 25 6.25 -23.44 13.04
N ILE A 26 7.06 -23.16 14.05
CA ILE A 26 7.66 -21.82 14.25
C ILE A 26 8.53 -21.45 13.06
N LYS A 27 9.39 -22.36 12.59
CA LYS A 27 10.27 -22.11 11.45
C LYS A 27 9.47 -21.79 10.19
N VAL A 28 8.43 -22.57 9.89
CA VAL A 28 7.54 -22.32 8.74
C VAL A 28 6.86 -20.96 8.86
N TYR A 29 6.36 -20.61 10.05
CA TYR A 29 5.74 -19.32 10.30
C TYR A 29 6.71 -18.16 10.10
N LYS A 30 7.93 -18.25 10.67
CA LYS A 30 8.99 -17.24 10.50
C LYS A 30 9.36 -17.05 9.03
N ILE A 31 9.48 -18.13 8.26
CA ILE A 31 9.78 -18.06 6.82
C ILE A 31 8.67 -17.32 6.07
N HIS A 32 7.40 -17.63 6.36
CA HIS A 32 6.27 -16.94 5.71
C HIS A 32 6.24 -15.47 6.07
N LYS A 33 6.42 -15.13 7.36
CA LYS A 33 6.47 -13.75 7.82
C LYS A 33 7.60 -12.97 7.17
N ASN A 34 8.81 -13.54 7.11
CA ASN A 34 9.95 -12.91 6.45
C ASN A 34 9.68 -12.66 4.95
N LYS A 35 9.10 -13.64 4.26
CA LYS A 35 8.74 -13.48 2.84
C LYS A 35 7.69 -12.38 2.64
N GLU A 36 6.72 -12.27 3.54
CA GLU A 36 5.70 -11.22 3.47
C GLU A 36 6.30 -9.84 3.74
N GLU A 37 7.21 -9.72 4.71
CA GLU A 37 7.94 -8.49 5.00
C GLU A 37 8.88 -8.09 3.85
N GLU A 38 9.60 -9.04 3.24
CA GLU A 38 10.40 -8.81 2.05
C GLU A 38 9.57 -8.40 0.84
N HIS A 39 8.36 -8.94 0.70
CA HIS A 39 7.45 -8.52 -0.36
C HIS A 39 6.95 -7.10 -0.10
N LYS A 40 6.50 -6.80 1.13
CA LYS A 40 6.04 -5.46 1.51
C LYS A 40 7.12 -4.40 1.34
N SER A 41 8.38 -4.71 1.69
CA SER A 41 9.51 -3.78 1.56
C SER A 41 9.84 -3.43 0.11
N LYS A 42 9.42 -4.26 -0.86
CA LYS A 42 9.61 -4.02 -2.30
C LYS A 42 8.40 -3.36 -2.97
N CYS A 43 7.26 -3.26 -2.27
CA CYS A 43 6.04 -2.72 -2.84
C CYS A 43 5.79 -1.26 -2.46
N ALA A 44 5.47 -0.46 -3.46
CA ALA A 44 4.91 0.87 -3.25
C ALA A 44 3.38 0.79 -3.27
N LYS A 45 2.70 1.71 -2.57
CA LYS A 45 1.24 1.74 -2.52
C LYS A 45 0.76 3.17 -2.69
N ILE A 46 0.35 3.52 -3.90
CA ILE A 46 -0.17 4.85 -4.22
C ILE A 46 -1.65 4.93 -3.87
N CYS A 47 -1.99 5.95 -3.09
CA CYS A 47 -3.37 6.30 -2.74
C CYS A 47 -3.56 7.81 -2.88
N GLY A 48 -4.80 8.24 -3.04
CA GLY A 48 -5.16 9.66 -2.97
C GLY A 48 -6.18 9.97 -1.87
N SER A 49 -6.24 11.25 -1.52
CA SER A 49 -7.25 11.84 -0.64
C SER A 49 -7.59 13.25 -1.14
N ILE A 50 -8.83 13.69 -0.91
CA ILE A 50 -9.27 15.04 -1.24
C ILE A 50 -9.41 15.83 0.06
N ILE A 51 -8.74 16.96 0.12
CA ILE A 51 -8.80 17.91 1.23
C ILE A 51 -9.55 19.15 0.75
N LYS A 52 -10.54 19.57 1.54
CA LYS A 52 -11.29 20.81 1.31
C LYS A 52 -10.50 21.97 1.90
N GLU A 53 -10.26 23.00 1.08
CA GLU A 53 -9.68 24.26 1.52
C GLU A 53 -10.73 25.38 1.47
N ASP A 54 -10.30 26.58 1.82
CA ASP A 54 -11.15 27.76 1.79
C ASP A 54 -11.55 28.17 0.36
N ARG A 55 -12.72 28.81 0.25
CA ARG A 55 -13.22 29.44 -0.99
C ARG A 55 -13.45 28.48 -2.17
N GLY A 56 -13.84 27.24 -1.91
CA GLY A 56 -14.19 26.27 -2.97
C GLY A 56 -12.98 25.62 -3.65
N ILE A 57 -11.78 25.86 -3.11
CA ILE A 57 -10.55 25.21 -3.49
C ILE A 57 -10.48 23.82 -2.85
N ARG A 58 -9.98 22.84 -3.59
CA ARG A 58 -9.71 21.49 -3.13
C ARG A 58 -8.31 21.06 -3.50
N LYS A 59 -7.74 20.20 -2.67
CA LYS A 59 -6.43 19.59 -2.89
C LYS A 59 -6.57 18.08 -3.00
N LEU A 60 -6.12 17.53 -4.11
CA LEU A 60 -5.89 16.10 -4.26
C LEU A 60 -4.47 15.80 -3.78
N GLN A 61 -4.35 15.20 -2.61
CA GLN A 61 -3.09 14.64 -2.13
C GLN A 61 -2.93 13.22 -2.65
N ILE A 62 -1.80 12.94 -3.29
CA ILE A 62 -1.40 11.60 -3.73
C ILE A 62 -0.19 11.22 -2.90
N PHE A 63 -0.25 10.09 -2.20
CA PHE A 63 0.81 9.68 -1.27
C PHE A 63 1.19 8.22 -1.46
N ASN A 64 2.44 7.91 -1.11
CA ASN A 64 2.94 6.54 -1.12
C ASN A 64 2.88 5.95 0.30
N ASN A 65 1.88 5.10 0.53
CA ASN A 65 1.69 4.35 1.78
C ASN A 65 2.39 2.97 1.74
N GLY A 66 3.23 2.72 0.74
CA GLY A 66 4.07 1.53 0.66
C GLY A 66 5.40 1.71 1.38
N LEU A 67 6.27 0.70 1.29
CA LEU A 67 7.62 0.74 1.87
C LEU A 67 8.70 0.89 0.80
N ALA A 68 8.37 0.72 -0.47
CA ALA A 68 9.25 1.00 -1.59
C ALA A 68 8.92 2.33 -2.27
N PRO A 69 9.91 2.98 -2.93
CA PRO A 69 9.65 4.14 -3.77
C PRO A 69 8.78 3.77 -4.98
N ALA A 70 7.85 4.66 -5.32
CA ALA A 70 7.07 4.58 -6.55
C ALA A 70 7.69 5.46 -7.62
N ARG A 71 7.77 4.95 -8.85
CA ARG A 71 8.36 5.63 -10.01
C ARG A 71 7.35 5.73 -11.15
N ASN A 72 7.56 6.67 -12.06
CA ASN A 72 6.74 6.86 -13.27
C ASN A 72 5.24 6.88 -12.94
N ILE A 73 4.87 7.70 -11.96
CA ILE A 73 3.49 7.72 -11.46
C ILE A 73 2.66 8.48 -12.48
N HIS A 74 1.63 7.83 -13.02
CA HIS A 74 0.61 8.46 -13.82
C HIS A 74 -0.73 8.42 -13.11
N ILE A 75 -1.54 9.44 -13.34
CA ILE A 75 -2.93 9.48 -12.91
C ILE A 75 -3.85 9.73 -14.10
N THR A 76 -5.10 9.29 -14.00
CA THR A 76 -6.14 9.75 -14.92
C THR A 76 -6.23 11.26 -14.88
N ASP A 77 -6.30 11.89 -16.05
CA ASP A 77 -6.48 13.33 -16.18
C ASP A 77 -7.83 13.77 -15.60
N ILE A 78 -7.78 14.37 -14.40
CA ILE A 78 -8.96 14.86 -13.68
C ILE A 78 -9.63 16.06 -14.36
N ARG A 79 -8.96 16.74 -15.32
CA ARG A 79 -9.57 17.82 -16.14
C ARG A 79 -10.72 17.34 -17.00
N LYS A 80 -10.76 16.04 -17.31
CA LYS A 80 -11.85 15.44 -18.10
C LYS A 80 -13.15 15.30 -17.31
N THR A 81 -13.09 15.42 -15.98
CA THR A 81 -14.28 15.41 -15.14
C THR A 81 -14.97 16.78 -15.25
N LYS A 82 -16.24 16.77 -15.65
CA LYS A 82 -17.04 18.00 -15.74
C LYS A 82 -17.05 18.73 -14.39
N GLY A 83 -16.87 20.04 -14.42
CA GLY A 83 -16.91 20.88 -13.22
C GLY A 83 -15.60 20.94 -12.43
N ILE A 84 -14.49 20.39 -12.93
CA ILE A 84 -13.15 20.55 -12.32
C ILE A 84 -12.33 21.56 -13.12
N ILE A 85 -11.75 22.53 -12.42
CA ILE A 85 -10.84 23.55 -12.97
C ILE A 85 -9.50 23.41 -12.24
N LEU A 86 -8.46 22.95 -12.92
CA LEU A 86 -7.12 22.87 -12.31
C LEU A 86 -6.54 24.27 -12.11
N THR A 87 -5.98 24.52 -10.92
CA THR A 87 -5.34 25.80 -10.59
C THR A 87 -3.82 25.70 -10.48
N GLY A 88 -3.27 24.47 -10.50
CA GLY A 88 -1.84 24.20 -10.36
C GLY A 88 -1.21 23.52 -11.59
N GLY A 89 0.12 23.63 -11.68
CA GLY A 89 0.94 23.15 -12.80
C GLY A 89 1.60 21.79 -12.57
N LEU A 90 0.91 20.83 -11.95
CA LEU A 90 1.51 19.50 -11.75
C LEU A 90 1.42 18.69 -13.05
N VAL A 91 2.59 18.43 -13.64
CA VAL A 91 2.71 17.68 -14.89
C VAL A 91 2.93 16.21 -14.54
N PHE A 92 2.04 15.34 -15.02
CA PHE A 92 2.22 13.89 -14.97
C PHE A 92 2.85 13.41 -16.27
N PRO A 93 3.73 12.40 -16.24
CA PRO A 93 4.11 11.58 -15.09
C PRO A 93 4.91 12.30 -14.00
N TYR A 94 4.75 11.84 -12.75
CA TYR A 94 5.57 12.24 -11.61
C TYR A 94 6.68 11.20 -11.40
N ASP A 95 7.94 11.64 -11.40
CA ASP A 95 9.08 10.74 -11.59
C ASP A 95 9.32 9.79 -10.41
N LEU A 96 9.24 10.29 -9.18
CA LEU A 96 9.60 9.54 -7.98
C LEU A 96 8.84 10.03 -6.75
N LEU A 97 8.16 9.13 -6.05
CA LEU A 97 7.52 9.38 -4.76
C LEU A 97 8.01 8.37 -3.72
N ASN A 98 8.78 8.82 -2.73
CA ASN A 98 9.33 7.94 -1.70
C ASN A 98 8.26 7.54 -0.68
N PRO A 99 8.47 6.45 0.09
CA PRO A 99 7.59 6.06 1.18
C PRO A 99 7.32 7.22 2.14
N GLY A 100 6.04 7.49 2.43
CA GLY A 100 5.62 8.57 3.33
C GLY A 100 5.59 9.96 2.69
N GLU A 101 6.12 10.14 1.47
CA GLU A 101 5.98 11.38 0.72
C GLU A 101 4.60 11.50 0.06
N HIS A 102 4.22 12.74 -0.22
CA HIS A 102 3.00 13.08 -0.94
C HIS A 102 3.25 14.21 -1.93
N VAL A 103 2.38 14.26 -2.94
CA VAL A 103 2.30 15.34 -3.92
C VAL A 103 0.89 15.89 -3.97
N GLU A 104 0.74 17.20 -4.13
CA GLU A 104 -0.53 17.90 -4.04
C GLU A 104 -0.95 18.52 -5.37
N ILE A 105 -2.17 18.24 -5.82
CA ILE A 105 -2.76 18.89 -6.98
C ILE A 105 -3.92 19.74 -6.51
N GLN A 106 -3.80 21.05 -6.72
CA GLN A 106 -4.86 21.99 -6.40
C GLN A 106 -5.84 22.13 -7.57
N PHE A 107 -7.13 22.12 -7.25
CA PHE A 107 -8.21 22.31 -8.21
C PHE A 107 -9.39 23.03 -7.57
N MET A 108 -10.17 23.71 -8.39
CA MET A 108 -11.44 24.33 -8.02
C MET A 108 -12.59 23.56 -8.66
N LEU A 109 -13.76 23.68 -8.04
CA LEU A 109 -15.00 23.25 -8.66
C LEU A 109 -15.71 24.39 -9.37
N SER A 110 -16.35 24.09 -10.49
CA SER A 110 -17.37 24.97 -11.08
C SER A 110 -18.65 24.90 -10.25
N GLU A 111 -19.22 26.07 -9.93
CA GLU A 111 -20.49 26.20 -9.20
C GLU A 111 -21.69 25.57 -9.95
N SER A 112 -21.60 25.44 -11.28
CA SER A 112 -22.73 25.04 -12.11
C SER A 112 -23.02 23.53 -12.11
N THR A 113 -22.02 22.67 -11.88
CA THR A 113 -22.18 21.20 -11.84
C THR A 113 -20.98 20.56 -11.14
N PRO A 114 -20.86 20.66 -9.81
CA PRO A 114 -19.79 19.98 -9.09
C PRO A 114 -20.03 18.46 -9.15
N PRO A 115 -19.02 17.65 -9.51
CA PRO A 115 -19.12 16.21 -9.35
C PRO A 115 -19.15 15.85 -7.86
N ASP A 116 -19.87 14.79 -7.50
CA ASP A 116 -19.86 14.27 -6.12
C ASP A 116 -18.72 13.27 -5.89
N ILE A 117 -18.26 12.61 -6.96
CA ILE A 117 -17.24 11.56 -6.93
C ILE A 117 -16.27 11.76 -8.10
N ILE A 118 -14.97 11.65 -7.84
CA ILE A 118 -13.91 11.57 -8.85
C ILE A 118 -13.35 10.15 -8.88
N ASN A 119 -13.30 9.55 -10.06
CA ASN A 119 -12.62 8.27 -10.27
C ASN A 119 -11.21 8.52 -10.78
N ILE A 120 -10.21 8.08 -10.00
CA ILE A 120 -8.80 8.23 -10.33
C ILE A 120 -8.20 6.84 -10.50
N LYS A 121 -7.54 6.63 -11.64
CA LYS A 121 -6.66 5.48 -11.85
C LYS A 121 -5.24 5.94 -11.68
N TYR A 122 -4.52 5.29 -10.76
CA TYR A 122 -3.09 5.46 -10.56
C TYR A 122 -2.37 4.33 -11.28
N THR A 123 -1.25 4.64 -11.93
CA THR A 123 -0.30 3.64 -12.40
C THR A 123 1.11 4.01 -12.00
N TRP A 124 1.93 3.04 -11.57
CA TRP A 124 3.30 3.29 -11.14
C TRP A 124 4.17 2.03 -11.28
N ASP A 125 5.48 2.24 -11.23
CA ASP A 125 6.47 1.19 -11.13
C ASP A 125 7.05 1.15 -9.72
N ASP A 126 7.27 -0.04 -9.16
CA ASP A 126 7.97 -0.22 -7.90
C ASP A 126 9.10 -1.26 -8.02
N ASN A 127 9.77 -1.57 -6.91
CA ASN A 127 10.88 -2.52 -6.90
C ASN A 127 10.44 -3.98 -7.08
N ASN A 128 9.13 -4.26 -7.02
CA ASN A 128 8.58 -5.60 -7.18
C ASN A 128 8.09 -5.85 -8.61
N LYS A 129 7.35 -4.88 -9.18
CA LYS A 129 6.81 -4.97 -10.54
C LYS A 129 6.58 -3.59 -11.17
N THR A 130 6.56 -3.59 -12.50
CA THR A 130 6.20 -2.43 -13.32
C THR A 130 4.71 -2.46 -13.68
N GLY A 131 4.12 -1.30 -13.94
CA GLY A 131 2.73 -1.18 -14.39
C GLY A 131 1.72 -1.58 -13.31
N ASN A 132 2.01 -1.28 -12.04
CA ASN A 132 1.01 -1.36 -10.99
C ASN A 132 -0.17 -0.48 -11.34
N THR A 133 -1.37 -0.90 -10.97
CA THR A 133 -2.60 -0.13 -11.21
C THR A 133 -3.48 -0.12 -9.98
N TYR A 134 -4.04 1.03 -9.64
CA TYR A 134 -5.04 1.15 -8.59
C TYR A 134 -6.14 2.11 -9.01
N ASN A 135 -7.40 1.69 -8.89
CA ASN A 135 -8.55 2.54 -9.16
C ASN A 135 -9.16 2.95 -7.83
N GLN A 136 -9.39 4.24 -7.65
CA GLN A 136 -9.98 4.81 -6.45
C GLN A 136 -11.09 5.78 -6.82
N SER A 137 -12.22 5.66 -6.13
CA SER A 137 -13.30 6.64 -6.16
C SER A 137 -13.16 7.53 -4.93
N LEU A 138 -12.97 8.84 -5.16
CA LEU A 138 -12.83 9.83 -4.11
C LEU A 138 -14.07 10.70 -4.04
N GLN A 139 -14.64 10.81 -2.84
CA GLN A 139 -15.73 11.72 -2.57
C GLN A 139 -15.19 13.14 -2.35
N LEU A 140 -15.95 14.11 -2.85
CA LEU A 140 -15.50 15.47 -3.09
C LEU A 140 -15.82 16.45 -1.95
#